data_AF-A0A7C9VWR6-F1
#
_entry.id   AF-A0A7C9VWR6-F1
#
_cell.length_a   1.000
_cell.length_b   1.000
_cell.length_c   1.000
_cell.angle_alpha   90.00
_cell.angle_beta   90.00
_cell.angle_gamma   90.00
#
_symmetry.space_group_name_H-M   'P 1'
#
loop_
_entity.id
_entity.type
_entity.pdbx_description
1 polymer ?
#
loop_
_entity_poly.entity_id
_entity_poly.type
_entity_poly.pdbx_seq_one_letter_code
_entity_poly.pdbx_strand_id
1 'polypeptide(L)'
;MELVPHEVGVAHSALPHDETSARALLAEAATQGLHTVVVTAEEGDEQAIAVLRELRAEWHTEGGRITAQLDTDAQGQLAHLWGLSAEERAAWLAAFPRHDDPNWWMHRLLVLNHHPEWAPLKDWLVDEHVRLFGRPPGRRRSSAAGR
;
A
#
# COMPACT_ATOMS: atom_id res chain seq x y z
N MET A 1 -10.44 -16.04 11.03
CA MET A 1 -9.30 -15.79 10.13
C MET A 1 -8.23 -15.14 10.98
N GLU A 2 -6.97 -15.57 10.91
CA GLU A 2 -5.91 -15.11 11.82
C GLU A 2 -4.91 -14.26 11.03
N LEU A 3 -4.61 -13.06 11.51
CA LEU A 3 -3.54 -12.20 10.98
C LEU A 3 -2.22 -12.67 11.60
N VAL A 4 -1.30 -13.16 10.75
CA VAL A 4 0.03 -13.59 11.21
C VAL A 4 1.05 -12.53 10.81
N PRO A 5 1.58 -11.72 11.76
CA PRO A 5 2.64 -10.74 11.44
C PRO A 5 3.89 -11.47 10.94
N HIS A 6 4.36 -11.12 9.75
CA HIS A 6 5.53 -11.77 9.13
C HIS A 6 6.71 -10.81 8.98
N GLU A 7 6.42 -9.56 8.65
CA GLU A 7 7.38 -8.47 8.53
C GLU A 7 6.83 -7.24 9.27
N VAL A 8 7.65 -6.20 9.42
CA VAL A 8 7.22 -4.97 10.11
C VAL A 8 6.03 -4.37 9.37
N GLY A 9 4.86 -4.42 10.01
CA GLY A 9 3.64 -3.86 9.44
C GLY A 9 3.03 -4.68 8.30
N VAL A 10 3.44 -5.93 8.11
CA VAL A 10 2.85 -6.85 7.13
C VAL A 10 2.30 -8.07 7.85
N ALA A 11 1.05 -8.42 7.56
CA ALA A 11 0.44 -9.66 8.03
C ALA A 11 0.03 -10.55 6.87
N HIS A 12 -0.04 -11.85 7.14
CA HIS A 12 -0.52 -12.85 6.21
C HIS A 12 -1.88 -13.36 6.66
N SER A 13 -2.77 -13.60 5.70
CA SER A 13 -4.09 -14.18 5.93
C SER A 13 -4.57 -14.98 4.72
N ALA A 14 -5.52 -15.89 4.91
CA ALA A 14 -6.34 -16.35 3.80
C ALA A 14 -7.19 -15.18 3.27
N LEU A 15 -7.51 -15.19 1.98
CA LEU A 15 -8.41 -14.19 1.40
C LEU A 15 -9.87 -14.53 1.75
N PRO A 16 -10.66 -13.59 2.31
CA PRO A 16 -12.10 -13.79 2.46
C PRO A 16 -12.83 -13.89 1.12
N HIS A 17 -13.93 -14.63 1.08
CA HIS A 17 -14.72 -14.88 -0.13
C HIS A 17 -15.77 -13.79 -0.40
N ASP A 18 -15.83 -12.75 0.43
CA ASP A 18 -16.69 -11.59 0.22
C ASP A 18 -15.96 -10.28 0.55
N GLU A 19 -16.37 -9.22 -0.14
CA GLU A 19 -15.76 -7.90 -0.02
C GLU A 19 -15.89 -7.31 1.39
N THR A 20 -17.01 -7.56 2.08
CA THR A 20 -17.26 -6.98 3.41
C THR A 20 -16.29 -7.56 4.42
N SER A 21 -16.10 -8.88 4.41
CA SER A 21 -15.11 -9.56 5.25
C SER A 21 -13.67 -9.17 4.89
N ALA A 22 -13.37 -8.98 3.60
CA ALA A 22 -12.05 -8.49 3.18
C ALA A 22 -11.78 -7.07 3.71
N ARG A 23 -12.76 -6.16 3.64
CA ARG A 23 -12.64 -4.82 4.22
C ARG A 23 -12.54 -4.85 5.74
N ALA A 24 -13.28 -5.73 6.41
CA ALA A 24 -13.19 -5.91 7.85
C ALA A 24 -11.80 -6.40 8.27
N LEU A 25 -11.22 -7.36 7.55
CA LEU A 25 -9.85 -7.83 7.76
C LEU A 25 -8.83 -6.69 7.62
N LEU A 26 -8.96 -5.85 6.59
CA LEU A 26 -8.07 -4.70 6.37
C LEU A 26 -8.21 -3.65 7.48
N ALA A 27 -9.43 -3.36 7.93
CA ALA A 27 -9.67 -2.47 9.05
C ALA A 27 -9.10 -3.02 10.37
N GLU A 28 -9.27 -4.31 10.64
CA GLU A 28 -8.67 -4.97 11.79
C GLU A 28 -7.14 -4.86 11.75
N ALA A 29 -6.53 -5.18 10.61
CA ALA A 29 -5.09 -5.05 10.41
C ALA A 29 -4.62 -3.60 10.62
N ALA A 30 -5.35 -2.59 10.13
CA ALA A 30 -5.06 -1.18 10.37
C ALA A 30 -5.06 -0.83 11.87
N THR A 31 -6.03 -1.33 12.65
CA THR A 31 -6.08 -1.07 14.11
C THR A 31 -4.91 -1.70 14.87
N GLN A 32 -4.29 -2.73 14.32
CA GLN A 32 -3.08 -3.36 14.84
C GLN A 32 -1.79 -2.68 14.35
N GLY A 33 -1.89 -1.60 13.58
CA GLY A 33 -0.75 -0.89 13.00
C GLY A 33 -0.09 -1.64 11.84
N LEU A 34 -0.81 -2.58 11.22
CA LEU A 34 -0.39 -3.28 10.01
C LEU A 34 -0.83 -2.46 8.80
N HIS A 35 0.02 -2.45 7.77
CA HIS A 35 -0.10 -1.62 6.56
C HIS A 35 -0.48 -2.44 5.35
N THR A 36 0.02 -3.67 5.30
CA THR A 36 -0.24 -4.59 4.21
C THR A 36 -0.72 -5.91 4.76
N VAL A 37 -1.78 -6.44 4.16
CA VAL A 37 -2.19 -7.82 4.35
C VAL A 37 -1.89 -8.58 3.08
N VAL A 38 -0.96 -9.53 3.16
CA VAL A 38 -0.72 -10.52 2.13
C VAL A 38 -1.81 -11.57 2.24
N VAL A 39 -2.71 -11.60 1.26
CA VAL A 39 -3.80 -12.57 1.22
C VAL A 39 -3.48 -13.67 0.22
N THR A 40 -3.83 -14.91 0.58
CA THR A 40 -3.67 -16.07 -0.32
C THR A 40 -4.97 -16.81 -0.55
N ALA A 41 -5.16 -17.33 -1.76
CA ALA A 41 -6.30 -18.17 -2.16
C ALA A 41 -5.86 -19.25 -3.16
N GLU A 42 -6.69 -20.27 -3.39
CA GLU A 42 -6.44 -21.23 -4.47
C GLU A 42 -6.72 -20.61 -5.84
N GLU A 43 -5.97 -21.00 -6.88
CA GLU A 43 -6.15 -20.48 -8.24
C GLU A 43 -7.55 -20.75 -8.83
N GLY A 44 -8.22 -21.81 -8.37
CA GLY A 44 -9.58 -22.16 -8.79
C GLY A 44 -10.70 -21.49 -8.00
N ASP A 45 -10.37 -20.65 -7.01
CA ASP A 45 -11.36 -20.02 -6.15
C ASP A 45 -11.96 -18.77 -6.82
N GLU A 46 -13.05 -18.97 -7.55
CA GLU A 46 -13.74 -17.91 -8.27
C GLU A 46 -14.27 -16.79 -7.34
N GLN A 47 -14.64 -17.12 -6.10
CA GLN A 47 -15.14 -16.12 -5.14
C GLN A 47 -13.99 -15.23 -4.66
N ALA A 48 -12.86 -15.84 -4.31
CA ALA A 48 -11.66 -15.13 -3.92
C ALA A 48 -11.16 -14.21 -5.07
N ILE A 49 -11.15 -14.71 -6.31
CA ILE A 49 -10.80 -13.90 -7.49
C ILE A 49 -11.78 -12.72 -7.67
N ALA A 50 -13.08 -12.95 -7.46
CA ALA A 50 -14.08 -11.88 -7.54
C ALA A 50 -13.82 -10.77 -6.52
N VAL A 51 -13.45 -11.13 -5.28
CA VAL A 51 -13.07 -10.15 -4.24
C VAL A 51 -11.84 -9.35 -4.65
N LEU A 52 -10.78 -9.99 -5.18
CA LEU A 52 -9.59 -9.27 -5.64
C LEU A 52 -9.92 -8.29 -6.77
N ARG A 53 -10.81 -8.67 -7.69
CA ARG A 53 -11.28 -7.78 -8.76
C ARG A 53 -12.06 -6.59 -8.23
N GLU A 54 -12.94 -6.80 -7.26
CA GLU A 54 -13.73 -5.73 -6.64
C GLU A 54 -12.83 -4.73 -5.89
N LEU A 55 -11.83 -5.26 -5.17
CA LEU A 55 -10.80 -4.46 -4.51
C LEU A 55 -9.79 -3.84 -5.49
N ARG A 56 -9.86 -4.21 -6.78
CA ARG A 56 -8.88 -3.83 -7.82
C ARG A 56 -7.44 -4.12 -7.41
N ALA A 57 -7.26 -5.19 -6.65
CA ALA A 57 -5.97 -5.63 -6.18
C ALA A 57 -5.18 -6.22 -7.34
N GLU A 58 -3.88 -5.99 -7.36
CA GLU A 58 -2.97 -6.77 -8.20
C GLU A 58 -2.64 -8.07 -7.47
N TRP A 59 -2.60 -9.18 -8.20
CA TRP A 59 -2.23 -10.48 -7.66
C TRP A 59 -1.34 -11.22 -8.64
N HIS A 60 -0.58 -12.18 -8.10
CA HIS A 60 0.18 -13.13 -8.88
C HIS A 60 -0.26 -14.55 -8.52
N THR A 61 -0.08 -15.46 -9.47
CA THR A 61 -0.36 -16.88 -9.29
C THR A 61 0.94 -17.65 -9.43
N GLU A 62 1.27 -18.46 -8.42
CA GLU A 62 2.43 -19.34 -8.43
C GLU A 62 2.07 -20.67 -7.75
N GLY A 63 2.41 -21.79 -8.39
CA GLY A 63 2.18 -23.12 -7.81
C GLY A 63 0.73 -23.43 -7.45
N GLY A 64 -0.25 -22.94 -8.21
CA GLY A 64 -1.68 -23.13 -7.95
C GLY A 64 -2.25 -22.24 -6.84
N ARG A 65 -1.47 -21.28 -6.34
CA ARG A 65 -1.87 -20.35 -5.28
C ARG A 65 -1.81 -18.91 -5.77
N ILE A 66 -2.89 -18.18 -5.53
CA ILE A 66 -2.96 -16.74 -5.70
C ILE A 66 -2.39 -16.07 -4.46
N THR A 67 -1.58 -15.04 -4.66
CA THR A 67 -1.10 -14.15 -3.60
C THR A 67 -1.32 -12.70 -4.03
N ALA A 68 -1.93 -11.91 -3.15
CA ALA A 68 -2.18 -10.49 -3.37
C ALA A 68 -1.75 -9.68 -2.15
N GLN A 69 -1.24 -8.47 -2.37
CA GLN A 69 -0.91 -7.54 -1.29
C GLN A 69 -1.97 -6.45 -1.23
N LEU A 70 -2.68 -6.39 -0.11
CA LEU A 70 -3.76 -5.43 0.12
C LEU A 70 -3.33 -4.38 1.13
N ASP A 71 -3.55 -3.11 0.80
CA ASP A 71 -3.28 -2.01 1.72
C ASP A 71 -4.43 -1.88 2.74
N THR A 72 -4.09 -1.74 4.03
CA THR A 72 -5.08 -1.77 5.13
C THR A 72 -5.97 -0.54 5.15
N ASP A 73 -5.41 0.65 4.95
CA ASP A 73 -6.04 1.83 4.37
C ASP A 73 -4.95 2.92 4.14
N ALA A 74 -5.20 3.89 3.24
CA ALA A 74 -4.20 4.91 2.95
C ALA A 74 -3.98 5.91 4.10
N GLN A 75 -5.02 6.28 4.84
CA GLN A 75 -4.94 7.14 6.02
C GLN A 75 -4.23 6.43 7.19
N GLY A 76 -4.45 5.14 7.41
CA GLY A 76 -3.80 4.32 8.44
C GLY A 76 -2.30 4.17 8.19
N GLN A 77 -1.90 3.87 6.95
CA GLN A 77 -0.47 3.86 6.56
C GLN A 77 0.18 5.22 6.76
N LEU A 78 -0.46 6.30 6.30
CA LEU A 78 0.05 7.67 6.42
C LEU A 78 0.05 8.18 7.88
N ALA A 79 -0.95 7.84 8.68
CA ALA A 79 -1.03 8.19 10.09
C ALA A 79 0.05 7.46 10.90
N HIS A 80 0.35 6.21 10.54
CA HIS A 80 1.49 5.50 11.13
C HIS A 80 2.80 6.17 10.78
N LEU A 81 3.06 6.43 9.49
CA LEU A 81 4.23 7.18 9.05
C LEU A 81 4.33 8.53 9.78
N TRP A 82 3.22 9.25 9.95
CA TRP A 82 3.18 10.51 10.70
C TRP A 82 3.69 10.35 12.14
N GLY A 83 3.30 9.27 12.82
CA GLY A 83 3.72 8.96 14.19
C GLY A 83 5.16 8.50 14.36
N LEU A 84 5.82 8.04 13.29
CA LEU A 84 7.22 7.61 13.30
C LEU A 84 8.20 8.80 13.26
N SER A 85 9.39 8.63 13.82
CA SER A 85 10.54 9.51 13.57
C SER A 85 11.05 9.39 12.13
N ALA A 86 11.85 10.33 11.65
CA ALA A 86 12.38 10.28 10.28
C ALA A 86 13.21 9.02 9.99
N GLU A 87 13.98 8.54 10.96
CA GLU A 87 14.77 7.31 10.84
C GLU A 87 13.87 6.07 10.77
N GLU A 88 12.86 5.99 11.64
CA GLU A 88 11.89 4.89 11.64
C GLU A 88 11.05 4.88 10.36
N ARG A 89 10.67 6.05 9.81
CA ARG A 89 9.98 6.14 8.52
C ARG A 89 10.84 5.61 7.38
N ALA A 90 12.13 5.95 7.36
CA ALA A 90 13.05 5.45 6.35
C ALA A 90 13.25 3.93 6.45
N ALA A 91 13.38 3.41 7.68
CA ALA A 91 13.48 1.97 7.93
C ALA A 91 12.20 1.23 7.51
N TRP A 92 11.03 1.78 7.85
CA TRP A 92 9.74 1.26 7.43
C TRP A 92 9.63 1.21 5.91
N LEU A 93 9.97 2.32 5.23
CA LEU A 93 9.87 2.42 3.78
C LEU A 93 10.84 1.46 3.08
N ALA A 94 12.04 1.25 3.63
CA ALA A 94 13.00 0.29 3.10
C ALA A 94 12.53 -1.17 3.22
N ALA A 95 11.75 -1.49 4.27
CA ALA A 95 11.15 -2.81 4.46
C ALA A 95 9.80 -2.97 3.74
N PHE A 96 9.19 -1.87 3.30
CA PHE A 96 7.86 -1.88 2.71
C PHE A 96 7.88 -2.56 1.32
N PRO A 97 7.10 -3.65 1.09
CA PRO A 97 7.22 -4.45 -0.13
C PRO A 97 6.95 -3.72 -1.44
N ARG A 98 6.17 -2.62 -1.39
CA ARG A 98 5.78 -1.82 -2.57
C ARG A 98 6.47 -0.46 -2.61
N HIS A 99 7.60 -0.29 -1.92
CA HIS A 99 8.34 0.97 -1.90
C HIS A 99 8.89 1.36 -3.28
N ASP A 100 8.95 0.43 -4.22
CA ASP A 100 9.36 0.65 -5.61
C ASP A 100 8.18 0.82 -6.59
N ASP A 101 6.93 0.66 -6.13
CA ASP A 101 5.71 0.79 -6.95
C ASP A 101 5.32 2.27 -7.15
N PRO A 102 5.48 2.84 -8.36
CA PRO A 102 5.16 4.24 -8.59
C PRO A 102 3.68 4.59 -8.37
N ASN A 103 2.77 3.62 -8.54
CA ASN A 103 1.34 3.84 -8.32
C ASN A 103 1.03 3.98 -6.82
N TRP A 104 1.72 3.22 -5.96
CA TRP A 104 1.61 3.36 -4.51
C TRP A 104 1.97 4.78 -4.08
N TRP A 105 3.12 5.29 -4.53
CA TRP A 105 3.58 6.66 -4.25
C TRP A 105 2.59 7.72 -4.70
N MET A 106 2.14 7.63 -5.96
CA MET A 106 1.18 8.59 -6.50
C MET A 106 -0.13 8.61 -5.71
N HIS A 107 -0.63 7.44 -5.32
CA HIS A 107 -1.84 7.36 -4.49
C HIS A 107 -1.62 8.02 -3.12
N ARG A 108 -0.48 7.81 -2.47
CA ARG A 108 -0.21 8.36 -1.13
C ARG A 108 -0.10 9.87 -1.14
N LEU A 109 0.56 10.41 -2.16
CA LEU A 109 0.67 11.85 -2.35
C LEU A 109 -0.67 12.50 -2.71
N LEU A 110 -1.53 11.80 -3.45
CA LEU A 110 -2.91 12.26 -3.71
C LEU A 110 -3.71 12.35 -2.41
N VAL A 111 -3.66 11.33 -1.55
CA VAL A 111 -4.32 11.36 -0.23
C VAL A 111 -3.77 12.53 0.60
N LEU A 112 -2.45 12.70 0.66
CA LEU A 112 -1.81 13.81 1.38
C LEU A 112 -2.18 15.20 0.85
N ASN A 113 -2.56 15.34 -0.43
CA ASN A 113 -3.06 16.62 -0.95
C ASN A 113 -4.39 17.05 -0.30
N HIS A 114 -5.15 16.11 0.25
CA HIS A 114 -6.40 16.38 0.96
C HIS A 114 -6.20 16.59 2.48
N HIS A 115 -4.97 16.42 2.98
CA HIS A 115 -4.59 16.52 4.40
C HIS A 115 -3.46 17.54 4.60
N PRO A 116 -3.76 18.86 4.52
CA PRO A 116 -2.74 19.91 4.67
C PRO A 116 -2.02 19.88 6.02
N GLU A 117 -2.66 19.35 7.07
CA GLU A 117 -2.08 19.11 8.39
C GLU A 117 -0.90 18.14 8.37
N TRP A 118 -0.78 17.29 7.33
CA TRP A 118 0.31 16.35 7.15
C TRP A 118 1.39 16.84 6.17
N ALA A 119 1.46 18.16 5.90
CA ALA A 119 2.44 18.75 4.98
C ALA A 119 3.90 18.29 5.23
N PRO A 120 4.42 18.22 6.48
CA PRO A 120 5.77 17.73 6.72
C PRO A 120 6.01 16.28 6.27
N LEU A 121 5.00 15.41 6.38
CA LEU A 121 5.10 14.02 5.92
C LEU A 121 5.02 13.95 4.39
N LYS A 122 4.19 14.81 3.78
CA LYS A 122 4.13 14.93 2.33
C LYS A 122 5.47 15.36 1.75
N ASP A 123 6.11 16.38 2.32
CA ASP A 123 7.41 16.87 1.87
C ASP A 123 8.46 15.76 2.00
N TRP A 124 8.49 15.07 3.14
CA TRP A 124 9.38 13.92 3.34
C TRP A 124 9.14 12.80 2.31
N LEU A 125 7.89 12.43 2.02
CA LEU A 125 7.58 11.44 0.98
C LEU A 125 7.98 11.93 -0.42
N VAL A 126 7.84 13.22 -0.73
CA VAL A 126 8.31 13.76 -2.03
C VAL A 126 9.83 13.62 -2.14
N ASP A 127 10.58 13.94 -1.08
CA ASP A 127 12.03 13.82 -1.06
C ASP A 127 12.48 12.36 -1.22
N GLU A 128 11.82 11.42 -0.53
CA GLU A 128 12.09 9.99 -0.69
C GLU A 128 11.75 9.47 -2.08
N HIS A 129 10.65 9.93 -2.68
CA HIS A 129 10.33 9.61 -4.07
C HIS A 129 11.41 10.11 -5.03
N VAL A 130 11.93 11.33 -4.83
CA VAL A 130 13.04 11.86 -5.64
C VAL A 130 14.30 11.03 -5.44
N ARG A 131 14.60 10.63 -4.20
CA ARG A 131 15.75 9.77 -3.87
C ARG A 131 15.68 8.41 -4.58
N LEU A 132 14.51 7.79 -4.62
CA LEU A 132 14.31 6.44 -5.19
C LEU A 132 14.17 6.45 -6.72
N PHE A 133 13.40 7.39 -7.29
CA PHE A 133 13.09 7.42 -8.72
C PHE A 133 13.85 8.48 -9.52
N GLY A 134 14.67 9.29 -8.86
CA GLY A 134 15.46 10.37 -9.49
C GLY A 134 14.64 11.54 -10.01
N ARG A 135 13.34 11.63 -9.68
CA ARG A 135 12.44 12.68 -10.16
C ARG A 135 11.29 12.93 -9.17
N PRO A 136 10.71 14.14 -9.15
CA PRO A 136 9.53 14.38 -8.33
C PRO A 136 8.31 13.60 -8.86
N PRO A 137 7.36 13.27 -7.96
CA PRO A 137 6.14 12.56 -8.31
C PRO A 137 5.22 13.43 -9.19
N GLY A 138 4.63 12.83 -10.22
CA GLY A 138 3.83 13.51 -11.24
C GLY A 138 4.55 13.73 -12.57
N ARG A 139 3.80 14.06 -13.62
CA ARG A 139 4.35 14.30 -14.96
C ARG A 139 5.22 15.56 -14.94
N ARG A 140 6.45 15.45 -15.45
CA ARG A 140 7.06 16.57 -16.18
C ARG A 140 6.07 16.93 -17.30
N ARG A 141 5.32 18.03 -17.15
CA ARG A 141 4.84 18.78 -18.30
C ARG A 141 6.09 19.35 -18.93
N SER A 142 6.67 18.63 -19.89
CA SER A 142 7.62 19.23 -20.82
C SER A 142 6.83 20.28 -21.59
N SER A 143 6.81 21.52 -21.11
CA SER A 143 6.52 22.67 -21.94
C SER A 143 7.71 22.84 -22.89
N ALA A 144 7.77 21.99 -23.92
CA ALA A 144 8.32 22.42 -25.20
C ALA A 144 7.15 23.14 -25.88
N ALA A 145 7.06 24.47 -25.94
CA ALA A 145 8.05 25.39 -26.51
C ALA A 145 8.73 24.73 -27.72
N GLY A 146 8.01 24.68 -28.84
CA GLY A 146 8.57 24.14 -30.08
C GLY A 146 7.56 23.82 -31.18
N ARG A 147 6.78 24.82 -31.60
CA ARG A 147 6.63 25.16 -33.02
C ARG A 147 6.06 26.55 -33.18
#